data_AF-A0AAD0T6R4-F1
#
_entry.id   AF-A0AAD0T6R4-F1
#
_cell.length_a   1.000
_cell.length_b   1.000
_cell.length_c   1.000
_cell.angle_alpha   90.00
_cell.angle_beta   90.00
_cell.angle_gamma   90.00
#
_symmetry.space_group_name_H-M   'P 1'
#
loop_
_entity.id
_entity.type
_entity.pdbx_description
1 polymer ?
#
loop_
_entity_poly.entity_id
_entity_poly.type
_entity_poly.pdbx_seq_one_letter_code
_entity_poly.pdbx_strand_id
1 'polypeptide(L)'
;MQKNWYINQSGKNKGPFTAQDIIDFYDKGLIKSYQLCWRKGAKNWKPVFAVIQLARQEAQSYYETQVLKEDGQLPEIPINDAKASTETPDIPAREPVELKEVPEEESDLADIEIFPSKFPIYTTVIATFFIAVTLIASIYFAAGSTKLKKVEVQNISVTTLNEMKRPVKDGDVHLFVNKEMSTIYARLPFKKPVSVELILHRKPDLLDGSEILIKAHNIGEGGLIEFKDLVFEEGREFTPGSYNVTFIYEFLSVTDNIKNKLGMGTIREVLEKKVFLVPESRQAYLEQIAKIEKKRKTAKRKAISTIREKLRTLESLISSMSIHYRLSLSQKSGWLAHKEFQQRYARNIGPLLQSIVLSNYELDKTKLTSTELKLENEIHNLGKDISAWSAKLVEKLSRYGYLNKQKRLHLRKFMDDDRVVLQSVKNEIQKQIESLM
;
A
#
# COMPACT_ATOMS: atom_id res chain seq x y z
N MET A 1 -2.26 36.42 -41.19
CA MET A 1 -1.61 36.54 -39.86
C MET A 1 -0.48 37.56 -39.93
N GLN A 2 -0.06 38.15 -38.80
CA GLN A 2 1.20 38.89 -38.73
C GLN A 2 2.39 37.91 -38.74
N LYS A 3 3.51 38.33 -39.34
CA LYS A 3 4.78 37.57 -39.34
C LYS A 3 5.71 38.19 -38.28
N ASN A 4 5.69 37.63 -37.07
CA ASN A 4 6.36 38.17 -35.89
C ASN A 4 7.33 37.18 -35.22
N TRP A 5 7.44 35.95 -35.71
CA TRP A 5 8.16 34.86 -35.04
C TRP A 5 9.44 34.46 -35.78
N TYR A 6 10.46 34.06 -35.03
CA TYR A 6 11.78 33.69 -35.54
C TYR A 6 12.29 32.43 -34.84
N ILE A 7 13.13 31.65 -35.52
CA ILE A 7 13.71 30.40 -35.03
C ILE A 7 15.20 30.41 -35.33
N ASN A 8 16.03 30.01 -34.36
CA ASN A 8 17.45 29.77 -34.62
C ASN A 8 17.65 28.34 -35.15
N GLN A 9 18.23 28.22 -36.35
CA GLN A 9 18.70 26.95 -36.92
C GLN A 9 20.21 27.04 -37.15
N SER A 10 20.96 26.23 -36.40
CA SER A 10 22.43 26.12 -36.49
C SER A 10 23.13 27.48 -36.42
N GLY A 11 22.78 28.31 -35.44
CA GLY A 11 23.33 29.64 -35.22
C GLY A 11 22.68 30.75 -36.06
N LYS A 12 21.97 30.42 -37.15
CA LYS A 12 21.33 31.40 -38.04
C LYS A 12 19.86 31.61 -37.69
N ASN A 13 19.45 32.87 -37.55
CA ASN A 13 18.06 33.24 -37.29
C ASN A 13 17.25 33.19 -38.60
N LYS A 14 16.18 32.39 -38.64
CA LYS A 14 15.23 32.30 -39.75
C LYS A 14 13.88 32.90 -39.36
N GLY A 15 13.24 33.57 -40.30
CA GLY A 15 11.96 34.27 -40.14
C GLY A 15 11.90 35.53 -41.03
N PRO A 16 10.86 36.37 -40.91
CA PRO A 16 9.76 36.25 -39.95
C PRO A 16 8.68 35.25 -40.41
N PHE A 17 8.19 34.48 -39.44
CA PHE A 17 7.12 33.49 -39.56
C PHE A 17 5.86 33.94 -38.82
N THR A 18 4.71 33.38 -39.19
CA THR A 18 3.45 33.54 -38.46
C THR A 18 3.39 32.60 -37.25
N ALA A 19 2.47 32.86 -36.32
CA ALA A 19 2.23 31.94 -35.20
C ALA A 19 1.83 30.53 -35.66
N GLN A 20 1.04 30.41 -36.75
CA GLN A 20 0.67 29.11 -37.31
C GLN A 20 1.88 28.37 -37.90
N ASP A 21 2.80 29.05 -38.58
CA ASP A 21 4.01 28.42 -39.14
C ASP A 21 4.86 27.76 -38.03
N ILE A 22 4.98 28.41 -36.86
CA ILE A 22 5.70 27.85 -35.69
C ILE A 22 5.02 26.58 -35.18
N ILE A 23 3.69 26.56 -35.13
CA ILE A 23 2.90 25.39 -34.73
C ILE A 23 3.08 24.27 -35.75
N ASP A 24 2.91 24.57 -37.04
CA ASP A 24 3.07 23.63 -38.14
C ASP A 24 4.48 23.03 -38.18
N PHE A 25 5.54 23.81 -37.95
CA PHE A 25 6.90 23.30 -37.90
C PHE A 25 7.13 22.38 -36.69
N TYR A 26 6.54 22.69 -35.53
CA TYR A 26 6.64 21.87 -34.32
C TYR A 26 5.85 20.55 -34.46
N ASP A 27 4.58 20.63 -34.86
CA ASP A 27 3.67 19.49 -35.03
C ASP A 27 4.06 18.59 -36.24
N LYS A 28 4.94 19.09 -37.14
CA LYS A 28 5.59 18.30 -38.22
C LYS A 28 7.01 17.83 -37.86
N GLY A 29 7.54 18.14 -36.67
CA GLY A 29 8.88 17.74 -36.23
C GLY A 29 10.04 18.45 -36.95
N LEU A 30 9.75 19.51 -37.73
CA LEU A 30 10.75 20.29 -38.47
C LEU A 30 11.59 21.20 -37.55
N ILE A 31 11.10 21.46 -36.34
CA ILE A 31 11.83 22.16 -35.26
C ILE A 31 11.72 21.35 -33.96
N LYS A 32 12.80 21.31 -33.18
CA LYS A 32 12.87 20.51 -31.95
C LYS A 32 12.34 21.30 -30.74
N SER A 33 11.81 20.61 -29.74
CA SER A 33 11.22 21.22 -28.53
C SER A 33 12.17 22.18 -27.79
N TYR A 34 13.45 21.83 -27.72
CA TYR A 34 14.52 22.60 -27.06
C TYR A 34 15.11 23.73 -27.93
N GLN A 35 14.69 23.83 -29.20
CA GLN A 35 15.24 24.79 -30.16
C GLN A 35 14.85 26.22 -29.82
N LEU A 36 15.76 27.18 -30.00
CA LEU A 36 15.49 28.58 -29.65
C LEU A 36 14.56 29.26 -30.66
N CYS A 37 13.51 29.89 -30.12
CA CYS A 37 12.50 30.66 -30.80
C CYS A 37 12.33 32.03 -30.13
N TRP A 38 11.95 33.05 -30.90
CA TRP A 38 11.75 34.41 -30.41
C TRP A 38 10.60 35.08 -31.15
N ARG A 39 9.75 35.79 -30.40
CA ARG A 39 8.71 36.65 -30.95
C ARG A 39 9.16 38.11 -30.86
N LYS A 40 8.93 38.88 -31.91
CA LYS A 40 9.18 40.33 -31.96
C LYS A 40 8.57 41.01 -30.72
N GLY A 41 9.41 41.70 -29.94
CA GLY A 41 9.05 42.35 -28.67
C GLY A 41 9.30 41.52 -27.40
N ALA A 42 9.72 40.26 -27.49
CA ALA A 42 10.17 39.50 -26.31
C ALA A 42 11.59 39.91 -25.89
N LYS A 43 11.90 39.95 -24.59
CA LYS A 43 13.24 40.32 -24.09
C LYS A 43 14.33 39.33 -24.52
N ASN A 44 14.08 38.03 -24.35
CA ASN A 44 15.07 36.96 -24.58
C ASN A 44 14.51 35.88 -25.52
N TRP A 45 15.40 35.17 -26.22
CA TRP A 45 15.08 33.91 -26.91
C TRP A 45 14.67 32.84 -25.90
N LYS A 46 13.74 31.95 -26.27
CA LYS A 46 13.25 30.85 -25.42
C LYS A 46 13.11 29.54 -26.22
N PRO A 47 13.26 28.37 -25.60
CA PRO A 47 12.95 27.10 -26.24
C PRO A 47 11.49 27.03 -26.76
N VAL A 48 11.26 26.37 -27.90
CA VAL A 48 9.92 26.20 -28.51
C VAL A 48 8.89 25.69 -27.49
N PHE A 49 9.23 24.71 -26.65
CA PHE A 49 8.30 24.16 -25.65
C PHE A 49 7.75 25.23 -24.68
N ALA A 50 8.52 26.28 -24.40
CA ALA A 50 8.15 27.35 -23.47
C ALA A 50 7.33 28.48 -24.12
N VAL A 51 7.14 28.46 -25.45
CA VAL A 51 6.42 29.49 -26.21
C VAL A 51 5.34 28.93 -27.15
N ILE A 52 5.31 27.62 -27.41
CA ILE A 52 4.35 26.99 -28.33
C ILE A 52 2.88 27.25 -27.95
N GLN A 53 2.56 27.33 -26.64
CA GLN A 53 1.20 27.67 -26.20
C GLN A 53 0.84 29.14 -26.46
N LEU A 54 1.82 30.07 -26.39
CA LEU A 54 1.61 31.47 -26.78
C LEU A 54 1.38 31.60 -28.29
N ALA A 55 2.09 30.82 -29.11
CA ALA A 55 1.83 30.73 -30.54
C ALA A 55 0.42 30.16 -30.83
N ARG A 56 -0.01 29.10 -30.12
CA ARG A 56 -1.37 28.53 -30.23
C ARG A 56 -2.46 29.53 -29.82
N GLN A 57 -2.24 30.35 -28.80
CA GLN A 57 -3.15 31.44 -28.41
C GLN A 57 -3.21 32.58 -29.44
N GLU A 58 -2.06 33.00 -29.99
CA GLU A 58 -1.97 34.03 -31.04
C GLU A 58 -2.59 33.56 -32.38
N ALA A 59 -2.48 32.26 -32.68
CA ALA A 59 -3.18 31.65 -33.81
C ALA A 59 -4.69 31.65 -33.60
N GLN A 60 -5.16 31.19 -32.43
CA GLN A 60 -6.58 31.10 -32.09
C GLN A 60 -7.29 32.46 -32.21
N SER A 61 -6.74 33.52 -31.60
CA SER A 61 -7.36 34.87 -31.63
C SER A 61 -7.37 35.50 -33.03
N TYR A 62 -6.38 35.20 -33.88
CA TYR A 62 -6.40 35.60 -35.28
C TYR A 62 -7.56 34.94 -36.05
N TYR A 63 -7.76 33.62 -35.87
CA TYR A 63 -8.86 32.91 -36.54
C TYR A 63 -10.24 33.35 -36.03
N GLU A 64 -10.38 33.62 -34.73
CA GLU A 64 -11.59 34.21 -34.15
C GLU A 64 -11.90 35.58 -34.76
N THR A 65 -10.88 36.41 -34.98
CA THR A 65 -11.02 37.74 -35.61
C THR A 65 -11.39 37.66 -37.10
N GLN A 66 -10.89 36.66 -37.84
CA GLN A 66 -11.22 36.49 -39.27
C GLN A 66 -12.62 35.91 -39.49
N VAL A 67 -13.07 34.97 -38.65
CA VAL A 67 -14.40 34.34 -38.78
C VAL A 67 -15.57 35.32 -38.61
N LEU A 68 -15.31 36.52 -38.06
CA LEU A 68 -16.27 37.62 -37.98
C LEU A 68 -16.47 38.39 -39.30
N LYS A 69 -15.64 38.19 -40.33
CA LYS A 69 -15.55 39.10 -41.49
C LYS A 69 -16.00 38.54 -42.85
N GLU A 70 -16.11 37.22 -43.00
CA GLU A 70 -16.41 36.58 -44.29
C GLU A 70 -17.75 35.83 -44.25
N ASP A 71 -18.79 36.44 -44.83
CA ASP A 71 -20.04 35.78 -45.22
C ASP A 71 -20.10 35.67 -46.75
N GLY A 72 -20.24 34.44 -47.26
CA GLY A 72 -20.31 34.12 -48.69
C GLY A 72 -20.81 32.68 -48.90
N GLN A 73 -21.60 32.45 -49.95
CA GLN A 73 -22.52 31.29 -50.07
C GLN A 73 -22.05 30.17 -51.03
N LEU A 74 -22.95 29.18 -51.23
CA LEU A 74 -23.06 28.16 -52.30
C LEU A 74 -22.59 26.73 -51.91
N PRO A 75 -23.29 25.66 -52.35
CA PRO A 75 -24.59 25.20 -51.79
C PRO A 75 -24.55 23.71 -51.34
N GLU A 76 -25.69 23.11 -50.98
CA GLU A 76 -25.78 21.75 -50.42
C GLU A 76 -26.40 20.70 -51.37
N ILE A 77 -26.01 19.42 -51.21
CA ILE A 77 -26.67 18.22 -51.77
C ILE A 77 -26.76 17.19 -50.62
N PRO A 78 -27.88 16.44 -50.46
CA PRO A 78 -28.14 15.61 -49.28
C PRO A 78 -27.51 14.20 -49.32
N ILE A 79 -27.47 13.56 -48.15
CA ILE A 79 -27.08 12.16 -47.89
C ILE A 79 -28.19 11.51 -47.06
N ASN A 80 -28.41 10.19 -47.20
CA ASN A 80 -29.42 9.42 -46.47
C ASN A 80 -28.75 8.34 -45.60
N ASP A 81 -29.20 8.17 -44.35
CA ASP A 81 -28.60 7.27 -43.33
C ASP A 81 -29.44 5.99 -43.11
N ALA A 82 -28.83 4.91 -42.63
CA ALA A 82 -29.51 3.69 -42.17
C ALA A 82 -28.84 3.07 -40.92
N LYS A 83 -29.65 2.40 -40.07
CA LYS A 83 -29.29 1.73 -38.80
C LYS A 83 -29.29 0.19 -39.00
N ALA A 84 -28.36 -0.60 -38.47
CA ALA A 84 -28.06 -0.98 -37.07
C ALA A 84 -29.04 -2.00 -36.44
N SER A 85 -28.52 -3.02 -35.74
CA SER A 85 -29.25 -4.04 -34.94
C SER A 85 -28.29 -4.78 -33.99
N THR A 86 -28.82 -5.48 -32.98
CA THR A 86 -28.14 -6.15 -31.85
C THR A 86 -28.96 -7.34 -31.34
N GLU A 87 -28.39 -8.33 -30.62
CA GLU A 87 -29.04 -9.04 -29.48
C GLU A 87 -28.15 -10.13 -28.82
N THR A 88 -28.49 -10.55 -27.58
CA THR A 88 -27.81 -11.60 -26.78
C THR A 88 -28.71 -12.18 -25.66
N PRO A 89 -28.83 -13.52 -25.54
CA PRO A 89 -29.26 -14.25 -24.31
C PRO A 89 -28.43 -15.57 -24.05
N ASP A 90 -28.41 -16.29 -22.92
CA ASP A 90 -28.74 -16.08 -21.48
C ASP A 90 -28.02 -17.17 -20.60
N ILE A 91 -28.27 -17.25 -19.27
CA ILE A 91 -27.73 -18.29 -18.34
C ILE A 91 -28.81 -18.84 -17.37
N PRO A 92 -28.90 -20.17 -17.10
CA PRO A 92 -29.70 -20.74 -16.00
C PRO A 92 -28.87 -21.20 -14.78
N ALA A 93 -29.48 -21.20 -13.59
CA ALA A 93 -28.90 -21.64 -12.31
C ALA A 93 -29.61 -22.89 -11.72
N ARG A 94 -29.16 -23.40 -10.56
CA ARG A 94 -29.83 -24.49 -9.81
C ARG A 94 -29.62 -24.36 -8.30
N GLU A 95 -30.61 -24.79 -7.52
CA GLU A 95 -30.76 -24.58 -6.06
C GLU A 95 -30.70 -25.90 -5.22
N PRO A 96 -30.73 -25.85 -3.87
CA PRO A 96 -30.05 -26.82 -2.99
C PRO A 96 -30.97 -27.89 -2.33
N VAL A 97 -30.39 -28.66 -1.39
CA VAL A 97 -31.05 -29.62 -0.46
C VAL A 97 -30.41 -29.50 0.94
N GLU A 98 -31.15 -29.80 2.02
CA GLU A 98 -30.77 -29.57 3.43
C GLU A 98 -31.23 -30.74 4.38
N LEU A 99 -30.96 -30.60 5.70
CA LEU A 99 -31.41 -31.37 6.89
C LEU A 99 -30.69 -32.69 7.33
N LYS A 100 -30.04 -32.64 8.51
CA LYS A 100 -30.46 -33.17 9.85
C LYS A 100 -31.18 -34.55 9.94
N GLU A 101 -31.07 -35.38 11.01
CA GLU A 101 -30.35 -35.29 12.32
C GLU A 101 -30.05 -36.69 12.97
N VAL A 102 -29.62 -36.71 14.25
CA VAL A 102 -29.18 -37.85 15.13
C VAL A 102 -30.39 -38.53 15.86
N PRO A 103 -30.34 -39.45 16.90
CA PRO A 103 -29.27 -39.80 17.89
C PRO A 103 -29.21 -41.30 18.39
N GLU A 104 -28.74 -41.52 19.65
CA GLU A 104 -28.63 -42.73 20.51
C GLU A 104 -27.66 -43.90 20.11
N GLU A 105 -27.06 -44.69 21.03
CA GLU A 105 -26.88 -44.58 22.51
C GLU A 105 -25.37 -44.71 22.91
N GLU A 106 -24.77 -45.46 23.87
CA GLU A 106 -25.11 -46.53 24.86
C GLU A 106 -24.12 -46.41 26.09
N SER A 107 -23.90 -47.43 26.95
CA SER A 107 -23.22 -47.30 28.29
C SER A 107 -21.85 -47.98 28.49
N ASP A 108 -21.10 -47.57 29.54
CA ASP A 108 -20.78 -48.42 30.71
C ASP A 108 -19.89 -47.74 31.80
N LEU A 109 -20.10 -48.14 33.06
CA LEU A 109 -19.33 -47.77 34.25
C LEU A 109 -19.03 -49.03 35.09
N ALA A 110 -17.91 -49.06 35.81
CA ALA A 110 -17.51 -50.19 36.66
C ALA A 110 -17.22 -49.74 38.11
N ASP A 111 -17.83 -50.42 39.07
CA ASP A 111 -17.74 -50.13 40.50
C ASP A 111 -16.40 -50.53 41.15
N ILE A 112 -16.08 -49.91 42.29
CA ILE A 112 -15.02 -50.34 43.21
C ILE A 112 -15.58 -50.36 44.64
N GLU A 113 -15.73 -51.55 45.22
CA GLU A 113 -16.21 -51.72 46.59
C GLU A 113 -15.15 -51.31 47.65
N ILE A 114 -15.62 -50.86 48.82
CA ILE A 114 -14.78 -50.46 49.96
C ILE A 114 -15.10 -51.34 51.17
N PHE A 115 -14.14 -52.17 51.59
CA PHE A 115 -14.24 -52.97 52.81
C PHE A 115 -13.44 -52.35 53.98
N PRO A 116 -14.06 -52.07 55.14
CA PRO A 116 -13.36 -51.60 56.33
C PRO A 116 -12.94 -52.77 57.23
N SER A 117 -11.69 -52.79 57.71
CA SER A 117 -11.24 -53.71 58.77
C SER A 117 -10.31 -53.04 59.77
N LYS A 118 -10.44 -53.42 61.05
CA LYS A 118 -9.67 -52.87 62.18
C LYS A 118 -8.37 -53.65 62.36
N PHE A 119 -7.25 -52.97 62.63
CA PHE A 119 -5.94 -53.61 62.87
C PHE A 119 -5.30 -53.17 64.20
N PRO A 120 -4.49 -54.04 64.85
CA PRO A 120 -3.91 -53.78 66.16
C PRO A 120 -2.59 -52.99 66.11
N ILE A 121 -2.15 -52.53 67.29
CA ILE A 121 -1.07 -51.55 67.55
C ILE A 121 0.28 -51.86 66.86
N TYR A 122 0.57 -53.11 66.47
CA TYR A 122 1.80 -53.44 65.74
C TYR A 122 1.87 -52.86 64.32
N THR A 123 0.74 -52.58 63.66
CA THR A 123 0.76 -52.00 62.31
C THR A 123 1.19 -50.53 62.32
N THR A 124 0.90 -49.78 63.38
CA THR A 124 1.22 -48.34 63.45
C THR A 124 2.71 -48.07 63.65
N VAL A 125 3.43 -48.96 64.34
CA VAL A 125 4.90 -48.85 64.51
C VAL A 125 5.62 -49.15 63.19
N ILE A 126 5.19 -50.18 62.47
CA ILE A 126 5.75 -50.51 61.15
C ILE A 126 5.40 -49.41 60.13
N ALA A 127 4.15 -48.94 60.12
CA ALA A 127 3.72 -47.83 59.27
C ALA A 127 4.47 -46.53 59.56
N THR A 128 4.66 -46.15 60.83
CA THR A 128 5.44 -44.94 61.17
C THR A 128 6.92 -45.08 60.83
N PHE A 129 7.51 -46.28 60.92
CA PHE A 129 8.87 -46.52 60.42
C PHE A 129 8.96 -46.40 58.89
N PHE A 130 8.04 -47.01 58.13
CA PHE A 130 8.01 -46.85 56.67
C PHE A 130 7.69 -45.42 56.23
N ILE A 131 6.81 -44.70 56.94
CA ILE A 131 6.55 -43.27 56.70
C ILE A 131 7.81 -42.45 57.01
N ALA A 132 8.52 -42.71 58.12
CA ALA A 132 9.76 -42.01 58.44
C ALA A 132 10.87 -42.29 57.40
N VAL A 133 11.07 -43.55 57.01
CA VAL A 133 12.05 -43.94 55.98
C VAL A 133 11.69 -43.37 54.60
N THR A 134 10.42 -43.37 54.20
CA THR A 134 10.00 -42.74 52.93
C THR A 134 10.04 -41.21 52.99
N LEU A 135 9.81 -40.58 54.14
CA LEU A 135 10.00 -39.15 54.34
C LEU A 135 11.49 -38.77 54.26
N ILE A 136 12.36 -39.53 54.93
CA ILE A 136 13.83 -39.34 54.89
C ILE A 136 14.34 -39.60 53.46
N ALA A 137 13.91 -40.66 52.79
CA ALA A 137 14.27 -40.93 51.40
C ALA A 137 13.72 -39.87 50.43
N SER A 138 12.50 -39.37 50.65
CA SER A 138 11.92 -38.24 49.90
C SER A 138 12.74 -36.96 50.08
N ILE A 139 13.19 -36.67 51.30
CA ILE A 139 14.10 -35.56 51.60
C ILE A 139 15.47 -35.79 50.95
N TYR A 140 16.01 -37.02 50.95
CA TYR A 140 17.30 -37.34 50.36
C TYR A 140 17.29 -37.30 48.82
N PHE A 141 16.20 -37.73 48.17
CA PHE A 141 16.00 -37.58 46.73
C PHE A 141 15.75 -36.11 46.34
N ALA A 142 14.98 -35.35 47.12
CA ALA A 142 14.78 -33.91 46.90
C ALA A 142 16.04 -33.07 47.17
N ALA A 143 16.90 -33.51 48.10
CA ALA A 143 18.24 -32.96 48.34
C ALA A 143 19.29 -33.52 47.36
N GLY A 144 18.94 -34.53 46.56
CA GLY A 144 19.71 -35.09 45.45
C GLY A 144 19.80 -34.10 44.29
N SER A 145 20.46 -32.98 44.53
CA SER A 145 20.47 -31.81 43.66
C SER A 145 20.91 -32.17 42.24
N THR A 146 19.95 -32.08 41.31
CA THR A 146 20.23 -31.95 39.88
C THR A 146 21.11 -30.72 39.69
N LYS A 147 22.42 -30.90 39.52
CA LYS A 147 23.38 -29.81 39.38
C LYS A 147 22.99 -28.93 38.20
N LEU A 148 22.36 -27.79 38.48
CA LEU A 148 21.83 -26.90 37.46
C LEU A 148 22.96 -26.44 36.54
N LYS A 149 22.76 -26.64 35.24
CA LYS A 149 23.82 -26.45 34.25
C LYS A 149 24.13 -24.95 34.15
N LYS A 150 25.36 -24.57 34.51
CA LYS A 150 25.81 -23.18 34.48
C LYS A 150 25.64 -22.61 33.07
N VAL A 151 24.76 -21.61 32.93
CA VAL A 151 24.44 -20.98 31.65
C VAL A 151 25.68 -20.37 31.01
N GLU A 152 25.95 -20.73 29.76
CA GLU A 152 26.98 -20.12 28.93
C GLU A 152 26.30 -19.30 27.82
N VAL A 153 26.66 -18.02 27.72
CA VAL A 153 25.97 -17.06 26.86
C VAL A 153 26.57 -17.06 25.46
N GLN A 154 25.81 -17.53 24.47
CA GLN A 154 26.28 -17.73 23.10
C GLN A 154 25.57 -16.81 22.09
N ASN A 155 26.28 -16.46 21.01
CA ASN A 155 25.86 -15.58 19.92
C ASN A 155 25.09 -14.28 20.31
N ILE A 156 25.56 -13.56 21.33
CA ILE A 156 25.05 -12.22 21.70
C ILE A 156 25.90 -11.11 21.04
N SER A 157 25.33 -9.91 20.82
CA SER A 157 26.04 -8.72 20.36
C SER A 157 26.85 -8.03 21.47
N VAL A 158 27.89 -7.28 21.11
CA VAL A 158 28.80 -6.63 22.08
C VAL A 158 28.07 -5.59 22.95
N THR A 159 27.08 -4.90 22.38
CA THR A 159 26.15 -4.00 23.07
C THR A 159 25.37 -4.76 24.15
N THR A 160 24.58 -5.76 23.77
CA THR A 160 23.75 -6.55 24.68
C THR A 160 24.57 -7.28 25.76
N LEU A 161 25.77 -7.76 25.43
CA LEU A 161 26.70 -8.36 26.41
C LEU A 161 27.20 -7.35 27.46
N ASN A 162 27.43 -6.10 27.06
CA ASN A 162 27.84 -5.03 27.98
C ASN A 162 26.67 -4.54 28.85
N GLU A 163 25.43 -4.61 28.36
CA GLU A 163 24.24 -4.33 29.18
C GLU A 163 23.94 -5.48 30.17
N MET A 164 24.13 -6.74 29.76
CA MET A 164 24.03 -7.92 30.63
C MET A 164 25.04 -7.92 31.78
N LYS A 165 26.20 -7.25 31.64
CA LYS A 165 27.18 -7.08 32.73
C LYS A 165 26.75 -6.07 33.80
N ARG A 166 25.74 -5.22 33.55
CA ARG A 166 25.27 -4.23 34.54
C ARG A 166 24.64 -4.93 35.75
N PRO A 167 24.71 -4.33 36.96
CA PRO A 167 23.92 -4.79 38.09
C PRO A 167 22.43 -4.63 37.79
N VAL A 168 21.63 -5.61 38.20
CA VAL A 168 20.16 -5.55 38.22
C VAL A 168 19.74 -5.04 39.60
N LYS A 169 18.70 -4.21 39.68
CA LYS A 169 18.14 -3.74 40.96
C LYS A 169 17.25 -4.81 41.58
N ASP A 170 17.10 -4.79 42.91
CA ASP A 170 16.09 -5.59 43.58
C ASP A 170 14.68 -5.26 43.03
N GLY A 171 13.89 -6.30 42.76
CA GLY A 171 12.58 -6.19 42.13
C GLY A 171 12.58 -5.93 40.61
N ASP A 172 13.74 -5.88 39.94
CA ASP A 172 13.84 -5.77 38.48
C ASP A 172 14.46 -7.03 37.83
N VAL A 173 14.18 -7.25 36.55
CA VAL A 173 14.72 -8.35 35.74
C VAL A 173 15.13 -7.82 34.38
N HIS A 174 16.38 -8.04 33.98
CA HIS A 174 16.85 -7.65 32.64
C HIS A 174 16.70 -8.84 31.67
N LEU A 175 16.01 -8.62 30.54
CA LEU A 175 15.81 -9.61 29.50
C LEU A 175 16.61 -9.25 28.25
N PHE A 176 17.29 -10.25 27.69
CA PHE A 176 18.19 -10.12 26.54
C PHE A 176 17.93 -11.24 25.53
N VAL A 177 18.41 -11.07 24.30
CA VAL A 177 18.25 -12.03 23.20
C VAL A 177 19.59 -12.29 22.51
N ASN A 178 19.74 -13.48 21.91
CA ASN A 178 20.81 -13.75 20.97
C ASN A 178 20.55 -13.08 19.60
N LYS A 179 21.55 -13.06 18.72
CA LYS A 179 21.45 -12.40 17.41
C LYS A 179 20.44 -13.05 16.46
N GLU A 180 20.18 -14.34 16.66
CA GLU A 180 19.25 -15.14 15.86
C GLU A 180 17.78 -15.00 16.31
N MET A 181 17.51 -14.35 17.44
CA MET A 181 16.19 -14.36 18.09
C MET A 181 15.65 -15.78 18.34
N SER A 182 16.52 -16.70 18.75
CA SER A 182 16.20 -18.10 19.06
C SER A 182 16.41 -18.45 20.54
N THR A 183 16.95 -17.54 21.36
CA THR A 183 17.17 -17.76 22.79
C THR A 183 17.00 -16.46 23.57
N ILE A 184 16.21 -16.50 24.65
CA ILE A 184 16.02 -15.40 25.60
C ILE A 184 16.88 -15.67 26.84
N TYR A 185 17.50 -14.63 27.39
CA TYR A 185 18.28 -14.70 28.63
C TYR A 185 17.70 -13.73 29.67
N ALA A 186 17.29 -14.23 30.83
CA ALA A 186 16.82 -13.42 31.96
C ALA A 186 17.90 -13.30 33.03
N ARG A 187 18.31 -12.07 33.36
CA ARG A 187 19.24 -11.77 34.45
C ARG A 187 18.47 -11.26 35.66
N LEU A 188 18.69 -11.93 36.79
CA LEU A 188 17.99 -11.75 38.06
C LEU A 188 18.91 -11.05 39.09
N PRO A 189 18.35 -10.34 40.08
CA PRO A 189 19.13 -9.68 41.13
C PRO A 189 19.62 -10.70 42.19
N PHE A 190 18.85 -11.77 42.41
CA PHE A 190 19.17 -12.84 43.34
C PHE A 190 19.86 -14.06 42.69
N LYS A 191 20.62 -14.80 43.48
CA LYS A 191 21.36 -16.02 43.05
C LYS A 191 20.69 -17.35 43.42
N LYS A 192 19.58 -17.31 44.17
CA LYS A 192 18.83 -18.50 44.61
C LYS A 192 18.34 -19.34 43.40
N PRO A 193 18.14 -20.66 43.55
CA PRO A 193 17.42 -21.44 42.56
C PRO A 193 15.95 -20.99 42.50
N VAL A 194 15.46 -20.75 41.28
CA VAL A 194 14.07 -20.37 41.01
C VAL A 194 13.51 -21.13 39.81
N SER A 195 12.20 -21.39 39.85
CA SER A 195 11.40 -21.75 38.68
C SER A 195 10.80 -20.48 38.10
N VAL A 196 10.80 -20.34 36.77
CA VAL A 196 10.35 -19.13 36.07
C VAL A 196 9.48 -19.48 34.87
N GLU A 197 8.32 -18.83 34.80
CA GLU A 197 7.46 -18.75 33.62
C GLU A 197 7.54 -17.33 33.03
N LEU A 198 7.70 -17.25 31.71
CA LEU A 198 7.94 -16.04 30.95
C LEU A 198 6.91 -15.95 29.84
N ILE A 199 6.03 -14.94 29.90
CA ILE A 199 5.00 -14.68 28.89
C ILE A 199 5.36 -13.37 28.18
N LEU A 200 5.58 -13.40 26.86
CA LEU A 200 5.90 -12.22 26.05
C LEU A 200 4.83 -11.98 24.99
N HIS A 201 4.26 -10.78 24.97
CA HIS A 201 3.25 -10.34 24.00
C HIS A 201 3.75 -9.14 23.18
N ARG A 202 3.86 -9.31 21.86
CA ARG A 202 4.19 -8.24 20.90
C ARG A 202 3.01 -8.03 19.96
N LYS A 203 2.56 -6.77 19.89
CA LYS A 203 1.55 -6.31 18.93
C LYS A 203 2.20 -6.00 17.57
N PRO A 204 1.44 -6.11 16.45
CA PRO A 204 1.91 -5.77 15.11
C PRO A 204 2.61 -4.40 14.99
N ASP A 205 3.65 -4.31 14.17
CA ASP A 205 4.35 -3.06 13.87
C ASP A 205 4.68 -2.86 12.36
N LEU A 206 5.53 -1.87 12.05
CA LEU A 206 5.90 -1.50 10.67
C LEU A 206 6.85 -2.48 9.96
N LEU A 207 7.60 -3.29 10.73
CA LEU A 207 8.57 -4.29 10.26
C LEU A 207 7.91 -5.67 10.14
N ASP A 208 7.17 -6.07 11.16
CA ASP A 208 6.43 -7.33 11.20
C ASP A 208 5.02 -7.08 11.77
N GLY A 209 4.02 -7.37 10.93
CA GLY A 209 2.60 -7.17 11.19
C GLY A 209 1.90 -8.35 11.86
N SER A 210 2.61 -9.40 12.26
CA SER A 210 2.05 -10.47 13.09
C SER A 210 1.92 -10.04 14.56
N GLU A 211 0.87 -10.51 15.22
CA GLU A 211 0.78 -10.53 16.68
C GLU A 211 1.48 -11.81 17.17
N ILE A 212 2.30 -11.68 18.21
CA ILE A 212 3.18 -12.73 18.70
C ILE A 212 2.96 -12.89 20.20
N LEU A 213 2.62 -14.11 20.62
CA LEU A 213 2.45 -14.51 22.00
C LEU A 213 3.32 -15.73 22.27
N ILE A 214 4.36 -15.54 23.08
CA ILE A 214 5.35 -16.56 23.42
C ILE A 214 5.23 -16.88 24.90
N LYS A 215 5.19 -18.17 25.23
CA LYS A 215 5.41 -18.69 26.58
C LYS A 215 6.70 -19.49 26.62
N ALA A 216 7.48 -19.31 27.68
CA ALA A 216 8.68 -20.09 27.93
C ALA A 216 8.81 -20.39 29.43
N HIS A 217 9.33 -21.56 29.77
CA HIS A 217 9.52 -21.98 31.15
C HIS A 217 10.92 -22.55 31.34
N ASN A 218 11.60 -22.17 32.42
CA ASN A 218 12.83 -22.85 32.83
C ASN A 218 13.16 -22.65 34.32
N ILE A 219 14.01 -23.53 34.85
CA ILE A 219 14.57 -23.47 36.19
C ILE A 219 16.03 -23.03 36.10
N GLY A 220 16.47 -22.12 36.97
CA GLY A 220 17.85 -21.65 36.98
C GLY A 220 18.35 -21.16 38.33
N GLU A 221 19.67 -21.03 38.45
CA GLU A 221 20.40 -20.68 39.67
C GLU A 221 21.57 -19.73 39.33
N GLY A 222 22.03 -18.95 40.30
CA GLY A 222 23.18 -18.05 40.12
C GLY A 222 22.86 -16.70 39.46
N GLY A 223 21.60 -16.42 39.16
CA GLY A 223 21.12 -15.11 38.70
C GLY A 223 21.11 -14.90 37.18
N LEU A 224 21.20 -15.97 36.39
CA LEU A 224 21.02 -15.95 34.94
C LEU A 224 20.26 -17.22 34.50
N ILE A 225 19.20 -17.05 33.71
CA ILE A 225 18.38 -18.13 33.16
C ILE A 225 18.38 -18.00 31.63
N GLU A 226 18.36 -19.13 30.94
CA GLU A 226 18.33 -19.25 29.49
C GLU A 226 17.03 -19.96 29.07
N PHE A 227 16.32 -19.42 28.08
CA PHE A 227 15.08 -19.98 27.53
C PHE A 227 15.28 -20.26 26.05
N LYS A 228 15.29 -21.55 25.69
CA LYS A 228 15.42 -22.06 24.30
C LYS A 228 14.11 -22.61 23.78
N ASP A 229 13.38 -23.31 24.65
CA ASP A 229 12.10 -23.92 24.36
C ASP A 229 10.99 -22.86 24.43
N LEU A 230 10.89 -22.06 23.35
CA LEU A 230 9.90 -21.01 23.17
C LEU A 230 8.63 -21.60 22.53
N VAL A 231 7.52 -21.60 23.28
CA VAL A 231 6.21 -22.04 22.80
C VAL A 231 5.45 -20.84 22.25
N PHE A 232 5.10 -20.89 20.96
CA PHE A 232 4.30 -19.86 20.30
C PHE A 232 2.82 -20.22 20.39
N GLU A 233 2.03 -19.42 21.10
CA GLU A 233 0.57 -19.48 21.06
C GLU A 233 0.01 -18.64 19.90
N GLU A 234 0.67 -17.52 19.60
CA GLU A 234 0.43 -16.70 18.41
C GLU A 234 1.76 -16.33 17.74
N GLY A 235 1.74 -16.21 16.41
CA GLY A 235 2.95 -16.03 15.59
C GLY A 235 3.56 -17.34 15.11
N ARG A 236 4.77 -17.27 14.55
CA ARG A 236 5.56 -18.42 14.06
C ARG A 236 7.06 -18.32 14.36
N GLU A 237 7.56 -17.09 14.48
CA GLU A 237 8.97 -16.76 14.68
C GLU A 237 9.05 -15.62 15.70
N PHE A 238 10.13 -15.55 16.48
CA PHE A 238 10.32 -14.51 17.50
C PHE A 238 10.98 -13.29 16.85
N THR A 239 10.20 -12.26 16.50
CA THR A 239 10.72 -11.11 15.74
C THR A 239 11.17 -9.95 16.65
N PRO A 240 12.14 -9.13 16.22
CA PRO A 240 12.62 -8.01 17.05
C PRO A 240 11.51 -6.95 17.25
N GLY A 241 11.51 -6.27 18.40
CA GLY A 241 10.54 -5.21 18.68
C GLY A 241 10.28 -4.94 20.17
N SER A 242 9.11 -4.35 20.45
CA SER A 242 8.67 -4.12 21.84
C SER A 242 7.67 -5.18 22.29
N TYR A 243 7.99 -5.83 23.40
CA TYR A 243 7.16 -6.84 24.05
C TYR A 243 6.64 -6.28 25.37
N ASN A 244 5.37 -6.51 25.67
CA ASN A 244 4.90 -6.53 27.06
C ASN A 244 5.30 -7.90 27.63
N VAL A 245 5.92 -7.94 28.80
CA VAL A 245 6.42 -9.19 29.39
C VAL A 245 5.90 -9.34 30.80
N THR A 246 5.25 -10.47 31.06
CA THR A 246 4.86 -10.92 32.40
C THR A 246 5.83 -12.02 32.82
N PHE A 247 6.53 -11.78 33.92
CA PHE A 247 7.60 -12.61 34.45
C PHE A 247 7.15 -13.17 35.81
N ILE A 248 6.89 -14.47 35.89
CA ILE A 248 6.37 -15.16 37.07
C ILE A 248 7.46 -16.06 37.64
N TYR A 249 7.74 -15.98 38.94
CA TYR A 249 8.75 -16.83 39.57
C TYR A 249 8.38 -17.39 40.95
N GLU A 250 8.96 -18.57 41.24
CA GLU A 250 8.84 -19.27 42.51
C GLU A 250 10.24 -19.65 43.05
N PHE A 251 10.49 -19.42 44.34
CA PHE A 251 11.74 -19.81 45.01
C PHE A 251 11.76 -21.31 45.36
N LEU A 252 12.73 -22.05 44.82
CA LEU A 252 12.87 -23.50 45.00
C LEU A 252 13.65 -23.87 46.28
N SER A 253 13.37 -23.19 47.41
CA SER A 253 14.11 -23.43 48.65
C SER A 253 13.59 -24.63 49.44
N VAL A 254 14.47 -25.32 50.17
CA VAL A 254 14.11 -26.46 51.03
C VAL A 254 13.08 -26.05 52.09
N THR A 255 13.16 -24.82 52.61
CA THR A 255 12.20 -24.26 53.56
C THR A 255 10.84 -23.94 52.95
N ASP A 256 10.77 -23.58 51.67
CA ASP A 256 9.49 -23.29 50.99
C ASP A 256 8.80 -24.58 50.53
N ASN A 257 9.56 -25.64 50.20
CA ASN A 257 9.03 -27.00 50.06
C ASN A 257 8.33 -27.51 51.33
N ILE A 258 8.82 -27.13 52.51
CA ILE A 258 8.17 -27.45 53.80
C ILE A 258 6.87 -26.65 53.98
N LYS A 259 6.84 -25.36 53.62
CA LYS A 259 5.61 -24.55 53.61
C LYS A 259 4.55 -25.08 52.64
N ASN A 260 4.96 -25.54 51.46
CA ASN A 260 4.07 -26.19 50.49
C ASN A 260 3.43 -27.46 51.08
N LYS A 261 4.20 -28.33 51.73
CA LYS A 261 3.66 -29.51 52.44
C LYS A 261 2.79 -29.15 53.66
N LEU A 262 2.90 -27.94 54.19
CA LEU A 262 2.04 -27.38 55.26
C LEU A 262 0.85 -26.56 54.74
N GLY A 263 0.60 -26.54 53.42
CA GLY A 263 -0.54 -25.83 52.83
C GLY A 263 -0.43 -24.30 52.82
N MET A 264 0.74 -23.73 53.13
CA MET A 264 0.97 -22.27 53.14
C MET A 264 1.34 -21.69 51.76
N GLY A 265 1.55 -22.57 50.76
CA GLY A 265 1.79 -22.21 49.36
C GLY A 265 3.20 -21.65 49.05
N THR A 266 3.54 -21.63 47.75
CA THR A 266 4.69 -20.88 47.23
C THR A 266 4.33 -19.41 47.09
N ILE A 267 5.26 -18.54 47.50
CA ILE A 267 5.18 -17.11 47.20
C ILE A 267 5.51 -16.96 45.71
N ARG A 268 4.47 -16.86 44.90
CA ARG A 268 4.55 -16.48 43.47
C ARG A 268 4.72 -14.98 43.37
N GLU A 269 5.85 -14.54 42.84
CA GLU A 269 6.08 -13.13 42.52
C GLU A 269 5.87 -12.91 41.01
N VAL A 270 5.12 -11.87 40.66
CA VAL A 270 4.76 -11.51 39.27
C VAL A 270 5.26 -10.11 38.98
N LEU A 271 6.12 -10.00 37.96
CA LEU A 271 6.66 -8.73 37.48
C LEU A 271 6.21 -8.48 36.04
N GLU A 272 5.40 -7.44 35.83
CA GLU A 272 5.02 -6.99 34.50
C GLU A 272 5.87 -5.81 34.05
N LYS A 273 6.50 -5.90 32.88
CA LYS A 273 7.29 -4.81 32.31
C LYS A 273 7.30 -4.81 30.79
N LYS A 274 7.33 -3.61 30.21
CA LYS A 274 7.53 -3.43 28.77
C LYS A 274 9.02 -3.43 28.44
N VAL A 275 9.44 -4.34 27.57
CA VAL A 275 10.84 -4.54 27.17
C VAL A 275 11.00 -4.31 25.66
N PHE A 276 12.22 -3.99 25.25
CA PHE A 276 12.59 -3.84 23.85
C PHE A 276 13.65 -4.88 23.50
N LEU A 277 13.24 -5.94 22.80
CA LEU A 277 14.06 -7.11 22.52
C LEU A 277 14.52 -7.04 21.06
N VAL A 278 15.80 -6.76 20.87
CA VAL A 278 16.46 -6.62 19.56
C VAL A 278 17.87 -7.20 19.61
N PRO A 279 18.38 -7.78 18.51
CA PRO A 279 19.67 -8.48 18.51
C PRO A 279 20.89 -7.55 18.59
N GLU A 280 20.78 -6.30 18.11
CA GLU A 280 21.88 -5.33 18.02
C GLU A 280 21.75 -4.18 19.02
N SER A 281 20.91 -3.19 18.70
CA SER A 281 20.66 -2.01 19.51
C SER A 281 19.32 -1.36 19.15
N ARG A 282 18.73 -0.65 20.11
CA ARG A 282 17.49 0.12 19.89
C ARG A 282 17.64 1.20 18.82
N GLN A 283 18.83 1.80 18.68
CA GLN A 283 19.10 2.82 17.66
C GLN A 283 19.06 2.25 16.25
N ALA A 284 19.78 1.15 16.00
CA ALA A 284 19.80 0.49 14.68
C ALA A 284 18.39 0.06 14.22
N TYR A 285 17.56 -0.47 15.11
CA TYR A 285 16.17 -0.83 14.80
C TYR A 285 15.32 0.39 14.42
N LEU A 286 15.42 1.49 15.18
CA LEU A 286 14.67 2.72 14.89
C LEU A 286 15.12 3.39 13.58
N GLU A 287 16.41 3.32 13.24
CA GLU A 287 16.93 3.77 11.94
C GLU A 287 16.38 2.92 10.78
N GLN A 288 16.25 1.60 10.96
CA GLN A 288 15.63 0.73 9.97
C GLN A 288 14.15 1.06 9.75
N ILE A 289 13.37 1.28 10.82
CA ILE A 289 11.98 1.75 10.71
C ILE A 289 11.91 3.10 9.98
N ALA A 290 12.68 4.10 10.40
CA ALA A 290 12.67 5.43 9.77
C ALA A 290 13.05 5.37 8.27
N LYS A 291 13.96 4.45 7.89
CA LYS A 291 14.34 4.17 6.49
C LYS A 291 13.20 3.52 5.69
N ILE A 292 12.39 2.66 6.32
CA ILE A 292 11.20 2.05 5.73
C ILE A 292 10.06 3.07 5.59
N GLU A 293 9.79 3.88 6.61
CA GLU A 293 8.80 4.97 6.56
C GLU A 293 9.15 5.98 5.46
N LYS A 294 10.42 6.41 5.39
CA LYS A 294 10.90 7.32 4.34
C LYS A 294 10.72 6.70 2.95
N LYS A 295 11.00 5.40 2.77
CA LYS A 295 10.71 4.67 1.52
C LYS A 295 9.20 4.67 1.20
N ARG A 296 8.32 4.29 2.15
CA ARG A 296 6.86 4.25 1.96
C ARG A 296 6.30 5.65 1.61
N LYS A 297 6.74 6.70 2.30
CA LYS A 297 6.35 8.10 2.03
C LYS A 297 6.82 8.60 0.66
N THR A 298 8.01 8.20 0.21
CA THR A 298 8.50 8.49 -1.15
C THR A 298 7.72 7.71 -2.22
N ALA A 299 7.38 6.44 -1.97
CA ALA A 299 6.60 5.62 -2.89
C ALA A 299 5.18 6.18 -3.12
N LYS A 300 4.45 6.50 -2.04
CA LYS A 300 3.12 7.14 -2.11
C LYS A 300 3.16 8.46 -2.90
N ARG A 301 4.16 9.31 -2.63
CA ARG A 301 4.36 10.56 -3.39
C ARG A 301 4.63 10.33 -4.87
N LYS A 302 5.37 9.27 -5.24
CA LYS A 302 5.59 8.90 -6.64
C LYS A 302 4.29 8.45 -7.32
N ALA A 303 3.51 7.58 -6.68
CA ALA A 303 2.23 7.11 -7.21
C ALA A 303 1.27 8.27 -7.50
N ILE A 304 1.06 9.16 -6.52
CA ILE A 304 0.20 10.36 -6.67
C ILE A 304 0.74 11.32 -7.76
N SER A 305 2.06 11.42 -7.95
CA SER A 305 2.63 12.21 -9.07
C SER A 305 2.28 11.62 -10.43
N THR A 306 2.43 10.30 -10.61
CA THR A 306 2.10 9.61 -11.87
C THR A 306 0.59 9.68 -12.16
N ILE A 307 -0.27 9.56 -11.15
CA ILE A 307 -1.72 9.78 -11.24
C ILE A 307 -2.00 11.21 -11.75
N ARG A 308 -1.34 12.24 -11.20
CA ARG A 308 -1.48 13.63 -11.70
C ARG A 308 -0.98 13.82 -13.13
N GLU A 309 0.12 13.16 -13.52
CA GLU A 309 0.67 13.23 -14.87
C GLU A 309 -0.28 12.63 -15.91
N LYS A 310 -0.95 11.51 -15.59
CA LYS A 310 -2.05 10.96 -16.39
C LYS A 310 -3.18 11.98 -16.55
N LEU A 311 -3.70 12.54 -15.46
CA LEU A 311 -4.81 13.52 -15.50
C LEU A 311 -4.46 14.78 -16.32
N ARG A 312 -3.24 15.32 -16.14
CA ARG A 312 -2.73 16.46 -16.92
C ARG A 312 -2.59 16.14 -18.41
N THR A 313 -2.29 14.89 -18.74
CA THR A 313 -2.25 14.45 -20.14
C THR A 313 -3.67 14.38 -20.73
N LEU A 314 -4.66 13.87 -19.99
CA LEU A 314 -6.06 13.90 -20.39
C LEU A 314 -6.59 15.34 -20.59
N GLU A 315 -6.25 16.29 -19.73
CA GLU A 315 -6.54 17.72 -19.91
C GLU A 315 -5.97 18.28 -21.24
N SER A 316 -4.75 17.87 -21.58
CA SER A 316 -4.12 18.22 -22.85
C SER A 316 -4.85 17.61 -24.04
N LEU A 317 -5.30 16.35 -23.94
CA LEU A 317 -6.07 15.67 -24.98
C LEU A 317 -7.47 16.29 -25.17
N ILE A 318 -8.18 16.66 -24.09
CA ILE A 318 -9.46 17.40 -24.18
C ILE A 318 -9.28 18.70 -24.97
N SER A 319 -8.19 19.42 -24.68
CA SER A 319 -7.86 20.69 -25.35
C SER A 319 -7.45 20.48 -26.82
N SER A 320 -6.65 19.45 -27.09
CA SER A 320 -6.22 19.07 -28.45
C SER A 320 -7.39 18.64 -29.33
N MET A 321 -8.31 17.83 -28.79
CA MET A 321 -9.54 17.40 -29.47
C MET A 321 -10.38 18.60 -29.91
N SER A 322 -10.59 19.56 -29.00
CA SER A 322 -11.35 20.77 -29.29
C SER A 322 -10.72 21.60 -30.40
N ILE A 323 -9.39 21.77 -30.39
CA ILE A 323 -8.64 22.50 -31.43
C ILE A 323 -8.77 21.77 -32.78
N HIS A 324 -8.51 20.47 -32.83
CA HIS A 324 -8.52 19.71 -34.09
C HIS A 324 -9.93 19.55 -34.68
N TYR A 325 -10.96 19.44 -33.84
CA TYR A 325 -12.36 19.49 -34.27
C TYR A 325 -12.72 20.88 -34.84
N ARG A 326 -12.42 21.97 -34.12
CA ARG A 326 -12.65 23.35 -34.58
C ARG A 326 -11.93 23.67 -35.90
N LEU A 327 -10.74 23.11 -36.11
CA LEU A 327 -10.00 23.20 -37.38
C LEU A 327 -10.68 22.42 -38.51
N SER A 328 -11.19 21.20 -38.25
CA SER A 328 -11.89 20.39 -39.25
C SER A 328 -13.16 21.07 -39.79
N LEU A 329 -13.84 21.87 -38.96
CA LEU A 329 -15.01 22.66 -39.36
C LEU A 329 -14.72 23.77 -40.39
N SER A 330 -13.45 24.02 -40.74
CA SER A 330 -13.10 24.88 -41.89
C SER A 330 -13.47 24.28 -43.25
N GLN A 331 -13.67 22.95 -43.32
CA GLN A 331 -14.01 22.25 -44.55
C GLN A 331 -15.40 22.62 -45.09
N LYS A 332 -15.61 22.37 -46.40
CA LYS A 332 -16.87 22.71 -47.10
C LYS A 332 -18.03 21.78 -46.74
N SER A 333 -17.77 20.49 -46.53
CA SER A 333 -18.77 19.46 -46.21
C SER A 333 -18.51 18.78 -44.87
N GLY A 334 -19.55 18.24 -44.24
CA GLY A 334 -19.42 17.48 -42.99
C GLY A 334 -18.62 16.19 -43.18
N TRP A 335 -18.73 15.54 -44.34
CA TRP A 335 -17.88 14.41 -44.73
C TRP A 335 -16.39 14.77 -44.83
N LEU A 336 -16.04 15.92 -45.43
CA LEU A 336 -14.65 16.38 -45.46
C LEU A 336 -14.15 16.75 -44.05
N ALA A 337 -14.99 17.40 -43.23
CA ALA A 337 -14.65 17.70 -41.83
C ALA A 337 -14.45 16.41 -41.00
N HIS A 338 -15.31 15.41 -41.17
CA HIS A 338 -15.20 14.09 -40.54
C HIS A 338 -13.87 13.42 -40.87
N LYS A 339 -13.50 13.35 -42.17
CA LYS A 339 -12.23 12.76 -42.62
C LYS A 339 -11.00 13.53 -42.11
N GLU A 340 -11.04 14.85 -42.19
CA GLU A 340 -10.00 15.75 -41.67
C GLU A 340 -9.83 15.61 -40.14
N PHE A 341 -10.93 15.47 -39.40
CA PHE A 341 -10.92 15.27 -37.95
C PHE A 341 -10.37 13.89 -37.58
N GLN A 342 -10.82 12.82 -38.24
CA GLN A 342 -10.28 11.46 -38.04
C GLN A 342 -8.78 11.40 -38.29
N GLN A 343 -8.27 12.02 -39.37
CA GLN A 343 -6.84 12.05 -39.68
C GLN A 343 -6.04 12.80 -38.60
N ARG A 344 -6.56 13.92 -38.09
CA ARG A 344 -5.93 14.67 -36.98
C ARG A 344 -6.00 13.92 -35.66
N TYR A 345 -7.11 13.26 -35.36
CA TYR A 345 -7.28 12.42 -34.17
C TYR A 345 -6.28 11.25 -34.18
N ALA A 346 -6.23 10.47 -35.27
CA ALA A 346 -5.35 9.32 -35.41
C ALA A 346 -3.86 9.67 -35.30
N ARG A 347 -3.46 10.87 -35.78
CA ARG A 347 -2.07 11.35 -35.70
C ARG A 347 -1.70 11.94 -34.34
N ASN A 348 -2.59 12.73 -33.72
CA ASN A 348 -2.23 13.64 -32.62
C ASN A 348 -2.88 13.30 -31.26
N ILE A 349 -3.88 12.42 -31.22
CA ILE A 349 -4.71 12.18 -30.02
C ILE A 349 -4.82 10.68 -29.71
N GLY A 350 -5.25 9.88 -30.70
CA GLY A 350 -5.54 8.45 -30.54
C GLY A 350 -4.41 7.66 -29.85
N PRO A 351 -3.15 7.75 -30.29
CA PRO A 351 -2.05 6.98 -29.68
C PRO A 351 -1.80 7.31 -28.20
N LEU A 352 -1.99 8.57 -27.79
CA LEU A 352 -1.82 9.02 -26.40
C LEU A 352 -3.03 8.67 -25.53
N LEU A 353 -4.24 8.70 -26.10
CA LEU A 353 -5.45 8.28 -25.41
C LEU A 353 -5.45 6.76 -25.18
N GLN A 354 -5.07 6.00 -26.22
CA GLN A 354 -4.93 4.55 -26.17
C GLN A 354 -3.90 4.11 -25.13
N SER A 355 -2.72 4.74 -25.06
CA SER A 355 -1.70 4.36 -24.06
C SER A 355 -2.16 4.61 -22.62
N ILE A 356 -2.88 5.72 -22.35
CA ILE A 356 -3.46 5.98 -21.02
C ILE A 356 -4.54 4.93 -20.69
N VAL A 357 -5.46 4.65 -21.61
CA VAL A 357 -6.54 3.67 -21.39
C VAL A 357 -5.98 2.26 -21.17
N LEU A 358 -4.95 1.85 -21.94
CA LEU A 358 -4.29 0.56 -21.79
C LEU A 358 -3.45 0.45 -20.51
N SER A 359 -2.81 1.54 -20.06
CA SER A 359 -1.99 1.55 -18.84
C SER A 359 -2.74 1.18 -17.55
N ASN A 360 -4.08 1.17 -17.58
CA ASN A 360 -4.91 0.72 -16.46
C ASN A 360 -5.02 -0.83 -16.36
N TYR A 361 -4.82 -1.55 -17.47
CA TYR A 361 -4.81 -3.02 -17.48
C TYR A 361 -3.49 -3.60 -16.95
N GLU A 362 -2.38 -2.85 -17.10
CA GLU A 362 -1.06 -3.20 -16.57
C GLU A 362 -0.89 -2.80 -15.08
N LEU A 363 -1.91 -2.24 -14.43
CA LEU A 363 -1.83 -1.88 -13.02
C LEU A 363 -1.78 -3.12 -12.12
N ASP A 364 -0.62 -3.32 -11.52
CA ASP A 364 -0.46 -4.20 -10.37
C ASP A 364 -1.21 -3.63 -9.14
N LYS A 365 -2.47 -4.08 -9.01
CA LYS A 365 -3.40 -3.70 -7.94
C LYS A 365 -2.86 -3.98 -6.53
N THR A 366 -1.85 -4.84 -6.37
CA THR A 366 -1.24 -5.13 -5.05
C THR A 366 -0.40 -3.97 -4.52
N LYS A 367 -0.01 -3.01 -5.36
CA LYS A 367 0.92 -1.92 -5.02
C LYS A 367 0.24 -0.57 -4.72
N LEU A 368 -1.08 -0.46 -4.86
CA LEU A 368 -1.84 0.79 -4.67
C LEU A 368 -2.71 0.72 -3.41
N THR A 369 -2.82 1.83 -2.68
CA THR A 369 -3.85 1.97 -1.63
C THR A 369 -5.25 2.10 -2.25
N SER A 370 -6.30 1.81 -1.47
CA SER A 370 -7.69 1.92 -1.93
C SER A 370 -8.05 3.30 -2.50
N THR A 371 -7.50 4.38 -1.93
CA THR A 371 -7.68 5.76 -2.43
C THR A 371 -6.94 6.03 -3.74
N GLU A 372 -5.74 5.47 -3.93
CA GLU A 372 -4.98 5.61 -5.19
C GLU A 372 -5.63 4.78 -6.30
N LEU A 373 -6.13 3.58 -5.98
CA LEU A 373 -6.88 2.74 -6.89
C LEU A 373 -8.22 3.38 -7.33
N LYS A 374 -8.93 4.08 -6.42
CA LYS A 374 -10.12 4.88 -6.78
C LYS A 374 -9.78 5.96 -7.81
N LEU A 375 -8.68 6.70 -7.60
CA LEU A 375 -8.25 7.77 -8.49
C LEU A 375 -7.78 7.28 -9.86
N GLU A 376 -7.05 6.17 -9.93
CA GLU A 376 -6.69 5.55 -11.23
C GLU A 376 -7.94 5.12 -12.02
N ASN A 377 -8.95 4.55 -11.35
CA ASN A 377 -10.21 4.18 -12.00
C ASN A 377 -11.00 5.41 -12.50
N GLU A 378 -11.03 6.52 -11.74
CA GLU A 378 -11.66 7.76 -12.17
C GLU A 378 -10.95 8.40 -13.39
N ILE A 379 -9.61 8.40 -13.40
CA ILE A 379 -8.81 8.84 -14.55
C ILE A 379 -9.05 7.95 -15.77
N HIS A 380 -9.08 6.63 -15.58
CA HIS A 380 -9.32 5.68 -16.65
C HIS A 380 -10.73 5.83 -17.24
N ASN A 381 -11.74 6.09 -16.41
CA ASN A 381 -13.09 6.38 -16.88
C ASN A 381 -13.17 7.71 -17.65
N LEU A 382 -12.53 8.79 -17.16
CA LEU A 382 -12.39 10.03 -17.93
C LEU A 382 -11.69 9.79 -19.29
N GLY A 383 -10.73 8.86 -19.35
CA GLY A 383 -10.12 8.41 -20.61
C GLY A 383 -11.09 7.71 -21.57
N LYS A 384 -12.03 6.90 -21.04
CA LYS A 384 -13.15 6.33 -21.83
C LYS A 384 -14.10 7.42 -22.31
N ASP A 385 -14.44 8.38 -21.45
CA ASP A 385 -15.38 9.46 -21.80
C ASP A 385 -14.82 10.35 -22.91
N ILE A 386 -13.52 10.67 -22.88
CA ILE A 386 -12.81 11.38 -23.97
C ILE A 386 -12.79 10.53 -25.26
N SER A 387 -12.73 9.20 -25.15
CA SER A 387 -12.80 8.28 -26.30
C SER A 387 -14.21 8.23 -26.90
N ALA A 388 -15.25 8.13 -26.07
CA ALA A 388 -16.65 8.17 -26.49
C ALA A 388 -17.00 9.54 -27.11
N TRP A 389 -16.48 10.63 -26.55
CA TRP A 389 -16.62 11.98 -27.10
C TRP A 389 -15.99 12.10 -28.49
N SER A 390 -14.82 11.49 -28.73
CA SER A 390 -14.22 11.49 -30.09
C SER A 390 -15.13 10.83 -31.13
N ALA A 391 -15.74 9.68 -30.78
CA ALA A 391 -16.69 8.99 -31.64
C ALA A 391 -17.98 9.82 -31.88
N LYS A 392 -18.54 10.40 -30.82
CA LYS A 392 -19.71 11.30 -30.86
C LYS A 392 -19.46 12.53 -31.75
N LEU A 393 -18.25 13.11 -31.71
CA LEU A 393 -17.84 14.20 -32.60
C LEU A 393 -17.70 13.74 -34.06
N VAL A 394 -17.07 12.58 -34.31
CA VAL A 394 -16.94 11.97 -35.65
C VAL A 394 -18.32 11.71 -36.27
N GLU A 395 -19.24 11.12 -35.52
CA GLU A 395 -20.61 10.82 -35.94
C GLU A 395 -21.43 12.10 -36.20
N LYS A 396 -21.31 13.11 -35.33
CA LYS A 396 -22.03 14.38 -35.50
C LYS A 396 -21.58 15.12 -36.78
N LEU A 397 -20.32 14.98 -37.21
CA LEU A 397 -19.82 15.61 -38.44
C LEU A 397 -20.38 14.96 -39.72
N SER A 398 -20.45 13.62 -39.79
CA SER A 398 -20.88 12.93 -41.02
C SER A 398 -22.34 13.20 -41.41
N ARG A 399 -23.20 13.49 -40.43
CA ARG A 399 -24.63 13.82 -40.62
C ARG A 399 -24.92 15.14 -41.36
N TYR A 400 -23.90 15.91 -41.76
CA TYR A 400 -24.09 17.18 -42.48
C TYR A 400 -23.51 17.13 -43.89
N GLY A 401 -24.35 17.34 -44.90
CA GLY A 401 -23.94 17.51 -46.31
C GLY A 401 -22.94 18.65 -46.46
N TYR A 402 -23.42 19.91 -46.48
CA TYR A 402 -22.55 21.09 -46.51
C TYR A 402 -22.56 21.83 -45.16
N LEU A 403 -21.45 22.53 -44.89
CA LEU A 403 -21.25 23.31 -43.68
C LEU A 403 -21.42 24.81 -44.00
N ASN A 404 -22.56 25.36 -43.59
CA ASN A 404 -22.79 26.80 -43.55
C ASN A 404 -22.40 27.40 -42.17
N LYS A 405 -22.43 28.72 -42.04
CA LYS A 405 -22.04 29.46 -40.81
C LYS A 405 -22.84 29.03 -39.56
N GLN A 406 -24.15 28.85 -39.69
CA GLN A 406 -25.02 28.40 -38.59
C GLN A 406 -24.72 26.95 -38.18
N LYS A 407 -24.53 26.04 -39.15
CA LYS A 407 -24.14 24.65 -38.91
C LYS A 407 -22.79 24.56 -38.20
N ARG A 408 -21.78 25.32 -38.64
CA ARG A 408 -20.48 25.43 -37.95
C ARG A 408 -20.64 25.93 -36.51
N LEU A 409 -21.49 26.92 -36.27
CA LEU A 409 -21.75 27.45 -34.92
C LEU A 409 -22.43 26.41 -34.00
N HIS A 410 -23.45 25.70 -34.50
CA HIS A 410 -24.11 24.60 -33.77
C HIS A 410 -23.12 23.47 -33.46
N LEU A 411 -22.30 23.06 -34.43
CA LEU A 411 -21.29 22.01 -34.26
C LEU A 411 -20.20 22.40 -33.26
N ARG A 412 -19.80 23.68 -33.20
CA ARG A 412 -18.91 24.21 -32.16
C ARG A 412 -19.57 24.17 -30.80
N LYS A 413 -20.80 24.68 -30.65
CA LYS A 413 -21.51 24.67 -29.37
C LYS A 413 -21.65 23.24 -28.83
N PHE A 414 -22.14 22.30 -29.64
CA PHE A 414 -22.24 20.88 -29.29
C PHE A 414 -20.92 20.28 -28.75
N MET A 415 -19.80 20.65 -29.36
CA MET A 415 -18.47 20.24 -28.92
C MET A 415 -18.00 20.95 -27.64
N ASP A 416 -18.34 22.23 -27.44
CA ASP A 416 -17.97 22.98 -26.24
C ASP A 416 -18.84 22.62 -25.02
N ASP A 417 -20.13 22.31 -25.22
CA ASP A 417 -21.04 21.84 -24.17
C ASP A 417 -20.49 20.53 -23.54
N ASP A 418 -20.15 19.52 -24.35
CA ASP A 418 -19.51 18.27 -23.89
C ASP A 418 -18.14 18.52 -23.23
N ARG A 419 -17.34 19.43 -23.80
CA ARG A 419 -16.01 19.79 -23.28
C ARG A 419 -16.08 20.37 -21.86
N VAL A 420 -17.10 21.17 -21.56
CA VAL A 420 -17.30 21.73 -20.21
C VAL A 420 -17.57 20.62 -19.19
N VAL A 421 -18.36 19.59 -19.56
CA VAL A 421 -18.60 18.42 -18.68
C VAL A 421 -17.29 17.67 -18.40
N LEU A 422 -16.51 17.35 -19.43
CA LEU A 422 -15.21 16.67 -19.28
C LEU A 422 -14.21 17.50 -18.45
N GLN A 423 -14.22 18.83 -18.59
CA GLN A 423 -13.40 19.72 -17.77
C GLN A 423 -13.88 19.78 -16.30
N SER A 424 -15.18 19.66 -16.05
CA SER A 424 -15.73 19.59 -14.68
C SER A 424 -15.25 18.32 -13.97
N VAL A 425 -15.43 17.15 -14.58
CA VAL A 425 -14.96 15.85 -14.04
C VAL A 425 -13.45 15.86 -13.78
N LYS A 426 -12.65 16.35 -14.75
CA LYS A 426 -11.21 16.54 -14.58
C LYS A 426 -10.89 17.38 -13.34
N ASN A 427 -11.58 18.51 -13.14
CA ASN A 427 -11.31 19.43 -12.02
C ASN A 427 -11.73 18.83 -10.66
N GLU A 428 -12.71 17.94 -10.62
CA GLU A 428 -13.07 17.19 -9.40
C GLU A 428 -12.00 16.16 -9.02
N ILE A 429 -11.53 15.36 -9.99
CA ILE A 429 -10.41 14.42 -9.79
C ILE A 429 -9.15 15.19 -9.37
N GLN A 430 -8.90 16.37 -9.94
CA GLN A 430 -7.77 17.22 -9.55
C GLN A 430 -7.83 17.64 -8.08
N LYS A 431 -9.00 18.05 -7.56
CA LYS A 431 -9.17 18.41 -6.13
C LYS A 431 -8.89 17.22 -5.21
N GLN A 432 -9.37 16.02 -5.56
CA GLN A 432 -9.05 14.81 -4.81
C GLN A 432 -7.54 14.52 -4.80
N ILE A 433 -6.86 14.65 -5.95
CA ILE A 433 -5.40 14.51 -6.08
C ILE A 433 -4.61 15.57 -5.29
N GLU A 434 -5.16 16.77 -5.12
CA GLU A 434 -4.54 17.86 -4.35
C GLU A 434 -4.68 17.64 -2.83
N SER A 435 -5.78 17.03 -2.37
CA SER A 435 -5.99 16.69 -0.95
C SER A 435 -5.12 15.55 -0.38
N LEU A 436 -4.32 14.87 -1.23
CA LEU A 436 -3.51 13.70 -0.84
C LEU A 436 -1.97 13.93 -0.82
N MET A 437 -1.50 15.17 -1.00
CA MET A 437 -0.05 15.52 -1.10
C MET A 437 0.67 15.85 0.23
#